data_AF-A0A356M4E4-F1
#
_entry.id   AF-A0A356M4E4-F1
#
_cell.length_a   1.000
_cell.length_b   1.000
_cell.length_c   1.000
_cell.angle_alpha   90.00
_cell.angle_beta   90.00
_cell.angle_gamma   90.00
#
_symmetry.space_group_name_H-M   'P 1'
#
loop_
_entity.id
_entity.type
_entity.pdbx_description
1 polymer ?
#
loop_
_entity_poly.entity_id
_entity_poly.type
_entity_poly.pdbx_seq_one_letter_code
_entity_poly.pdbx_strand_id
1 'polypeptide(L)'
;MKCTKCGTDNAKGKSVCKKCGAFLYSANPNNRVPMTREEKSKRRKAVIKGSALGCFWSALIIIGMFIVLGIISYLLVRFVIPDDYFTDITETSITESMSESASSTT
;
A
#
# COMPACT_ATOMS: atom_id res chain seq x y z
N MET A 1 2.79 41.97 -5.82
CA MET A 1 4.15 41.77 -5.26
C MET A 1 5.08 41.65 -6.43
N LYS A 2 6.13 42.46 -6.42
CA LYS A 2 7.00 42.63 -7.57
C LYS A 2 8.05 41.52 -7.60
N CYS A 3 8.22 40.89 -8.75
CA CYS A 3 9.27 39.88 -8.92
C CYS A 3 10.66 40.53 -8.85
N THR A 4 11.55 39.99 -8.02
CA THR A 4 12.94 40.48 -7.86
C THR A 4 13.83 40.22 -9.07
N LYS A 5 13.44 39.31 -9.97
CA LYS A 5 14.22 38.96 -11.17
C LYS A 5 13.78 39.74 -12.42
N CYS A 6 12.48 39.78 -12.71
CA CYS A 6 11.96 40.35 -13.96
C CYS A 6 11.06 41.58 -13.76
N GLY A 7 10.84 42.03 -12.52
CA GLY A 7 10.06 43.24 -12.22
C GLY A 7 8.55 43.11 -12.42
N THR A 8 8.04 41.95 -12.85
CA THR A 8 6.60 41.74 -13.09
C THR A 8 5.82 41.82 -11.78
N ASP A 9 4.69 42.53 -11.80
CA ASP A 9 3.76 42.52 -10.67
C ASP A 9 2.89 41.27 -10.67
N ASN A 10 2.96 40.51 -9.58
CA ASN A 10 2.20 39.28 -9.38
C ASN A 10 1.14 39.52 -8.29
N ALA A 11 -0.02 38.86 -8.39
CA ALA A 11 -1.04 38.92 -7.35
C ALA A 11 -0.49 38.49 -5.98
N LYS A 12 -0.98 39.12 -4.90
CA LYS A 12 -0.60 38.76 -3.53
C LYS A 12 -0.98 37.28 -3.28
N GLY A 13 -0.05 36.49 -2.73
CA GLY A 13 -0.25 35.05 -2.45
C GLY A 13 0.33 34.07 -3.48
N LYS A 14 0.91 34.54 -4.60
CA LYS A 14 1.61 33.66 -5.54
C LYS A 14 3.04 33.34 -5.06
N SER A 15 3.44 32.07 -5.13
CA SER A 15 4.78 31.61 -4.76
C SER A 15 5.80 31.71 -5.90
N VAL A 16 5.33 31.68 -7.15
CA VAL A 16 6.14 31.70 -8.37
C VAL A 16 5.69 32.80 -9.32
N CYS A 17 6.64 33.49 -9.95
CA CYS A 17 6.35 34.54 -10.91
C CYS A 17 5.75 33.99 -12.20
N LYS A 18 4.63 34.57 -12.65
CA LYS A 18 3.94 34.13 -13.90
C LYS A 18 4.75 34.32 -15.18
N LYS A 19 5.73 35.25 -15.18
CA LYS A 19 6.48 35.63 -16.38
C LYS A 19 7.79 34.86 -16.52
N CYS A 20 8.57 34.76 -15.44
CA CYS A 20 9.92 34.19 -15.49
C CYS A 20 10.11 32.92 -14.64
N GLY A 21 9.09 32.47 -13.92
CA GLY A 21 9.19 31.26 -13.09
C GLY A 21 10.03 31.39 -11.82
N ALA A 22 10.55 32.58 -11.48
CA ALA A 22 11.31 32.77 -10.25
C ALA A 22 10.41 32.69 -9.01
N PHE A 23 10.93 32.08 -7.92
CA PHE A 23 10.26 32.10 -6.62
C PHE A 23 10.19 33.54 -6.10
N LEU A 24 8.99 33.92 -5.68
CA LEU A 24 8.67 35.26 -5.15
C LEU A 24 9.01 35.38 -3.65
N TYR A 25 9.27 34.26 -2.98
CA TYR A 25 9.74 34.22 -1.60
C TYR A 25 11.24 33.92 -1.55
N SER A 26 11.94 34.52 -0.59
CA SER A 26 13.28 34.08 -0.22
C SER A 26 13.19 32.80 0.59
N ALA A 27 14.14 31.87 0.39
CA ALA A 27 14.25 30.71 1.25
C ALA A 27 14.43 31.20 2.70
N ASN A 28 13.55 30.78 3.60
CA ASN A 28 13.67 31.14 5.02
C ASN A 28 15.02 30.61 5.54
N PRO A 29 15.96 31.47 5.96
CA PRO A 29 17.26 31.03 6.46
C PRO A 29 17.12 30.16 7.72
N ASN A 30 16.01 30.31 8.45
CA ASN A 30 15.71 29.53 9.65
C ASN A 30 15.13 28.12 9.35
N ASN A 31 14.96 27.73 8.08
CA ASN A 31 14.49 26.40 7.72
C ASN A 31 15.61 25.33 7.75
N ARG A 32 16.89 25.75 7.80
CA ARG A 32 18.04 24.84 7.83
C ARG A 32 18.84 25.04 9.11
N VAL A 33 18.21 24.68 10.23
CA VAL A 33 18.92 24.63 11.52
C VAL A 33 19.65 23.28 11.62
N PRO A 34 20.98 23.26 11.84
CA PRO A 34 21.69 22.01 12.04
C PRO A 34 21.19 21.35 13.32
N MET A 35 20.51 20.20 13.17
CA MET A 35 20.07 19.42 14.34
C MET A 35 21.26 18.99 15.19
N THR A 36 21.12 19.14 16.50
CA THR A 36 22.07 18.63 17.49
C THR A 36 22.10 17.10 17.47
N ARG A 37 23.18 16.50 18.02
CA ARG A 37 23.34 15.04 18.08
C ARG A 37 22.23 14.37 18.90
N GLU A 38 21.72 15.06 19.92
CA GLU A 38 20.64 14.56 20.78
C GLU A 38 19.28 14.55 20.07
N GLU A 39 18.93 15.61 19.36
CA GLU A 39 17.68 15.69 18.57
C GLU A 39 17.63 14.62 17.49
N LYS A 40 18.76 14.37 16.80
CA LYS A 40 18.87 13.27 15.83
C LYS A 40 18.60 11.91 16.49
N SER A 41 19.06 11.69 17.73
CA SER A 41 18.81 10.45 18.47
C SER A 41 17.33 10.27 18.83
N LYS A 42 16.68 11.33 19.35
CA LYS A 42 15.25 11.32 19.68
C LYS A 42 14.39 11.06 18.43
N ARG A 43 14.72 11.70 17.31
CA ARG A 43 14.02 11.50 16.04
C ARG A 43 14.14 10.06 15.53
N ARG A 44 15.32 9.44 15.61
CA ARG A 44 15.50 8.02 15.23
C ARG A 44 14.66 7.09 16.09
N LYS A 45 14.67 7.28 17.42
CA LYS A 45 13.85 6.48 18.35
C LYS A 45 12.36 6.63 18.09
N ALA A 46 11.89 7.84 17.79
CA ALA A 46 10.49 8.11 17.48
C ALA A 46 10.04 7.41 16.19
N VAL A 47 10.85 7.45 15.14
CA VAL A 47 10.57 6.78 13.86
C VAL A 47 10.50 5.26 14.06
N ILE A 48 11.47 4.67 14.75
CA ILE A 48 11.51 3.21 14.98
C ILE A 48 10.30 2.75 15.81
N LYS A 49 9.95 3.50 16.87
CA LYS A 49 8.83 3.13 17.75
C LYS A 49 7.48 3.18 17.02
N GLY A 50 7.29 4.17 16.14
CA GLY A 50 6.08 4.26 15.32
C GLY A 50 5.96 3.12 14.31
N SER A 51 7.04 2.81 13.59
CA SER A 51 7.03 1.75 12.58
C SER A 51 6.84 0.35 13.18
N ALA A 52 7.45 0.06 14.33
CA ALA A 52 7.33 -1.24 14.98
C ALA A 52 5.89 -1.54 15.44
N LEU A 53 5.21 -0.54 16.04
CA LEU A 53 3.85 -0.71 16.54
C LEU A 53 2.84 -0.86 15.39
N GLY A 54 3.03 -0.12 14.29
CA GLY A 54 2.22 -0.25 13.09
C GLY A 54 2.36 -1.61 12.42
N CYS A 55 3.59 -2.11 12.26
CA CYS A 55 3.88 -3.41 11.67
C CYS A 55 3.25 -4.57 12.47
N PHE A 56 3.31 -4.49 13.79
CA PHE A 56 2.68 -5.51 14.64
C PHE A 56 1.15 -5.54 14.48
N TRP A 57 0.50 -4.37 14.50
CA TRP A 57 -0.94 -4.28 14.28
C TRP A 57 -1.36 -4.74 12.90
N SER A 58 -0.61 -4.39 11.85
CA SER A 58 -0.91 -4.87 10.49
C SER A 58 -0.78 -6.39 10.39
N ALA A 59 0.24 -6.98 11.01
CA ALA A 59 0.41 -8.43 11.04
C ALA A 59 -0.76 -9.14 11.75
N LEU A 60 -1.23 -8.63 12.89
CA LEU A 60 -2.38 -9.22 13.59
C LEU A 60 -3.67 -9.13 12.77
N ILE A 61 -3.90 -8.03 12.06
CA ILE A 61 -5.08 -7.90 11.18
C ILE A 61 -5.03 -8.94 10.05
N ILE A 62 -3.87 -9.12 9.42
CA ILE A 62 -3.68 -10.10 8.35
C ILE A 62 -3.94 -11.52 8.87
N ILE A 63 -3.35 -11.87 10.02
CA ILE A 63 -3.55 -13.19 10.66
C ILE A 63 -5.04 -13.40 10.99
N GLY A 64 -5.68 -12.39 11.59
CA GLY A 64 -7.11 -12.44 11.90
C GLY A 64 -7.97 -12.64 10.66
N MET A 65 -7.63 -11.98 9.55
CA MET A 65 -8.34 -12.13 8.28
C MET A 65 -8.23 -13.55 7.71
N PHE A 66 -7.04 -14.17 7.76
CA PHE A 66 -6.86 -15.57 7.38
C PHE A 66 -7.65 -16.53 8.27
N ILE A 67 -7.69 -16.29 9.59
CA ILE A 67 -8.48 -17.10 10.52
C ILE A 67 -9.96 -17.00 10.18
N VAL A 68 -10.47 -15.78 9.93
CA VAL A 68 -11.87 -15.56 9.55
C VAL A 68 -12.21 -16.27 8.24
N LEU A 69 -11.37 -16.14 7.21
CA LEU A 69 -11.57 -16.87 5.95
C LEU A 69 -11.54 -18.38 6.15
N GLY A 70 -10.62 -18.89 6.98
CA GLY A 70 -10.54 -20.32 7.30
C GLY A 70 -11.79 -20.83 7.99
N ILE A 71 -12.33 -20.07 8.95
CA ILE A 71 -13.59 -20.41 9.63
C ILE A 71 -14.76 -20.39 8.64
N ILE A 72 -14.87 -19.36 7.80
CA ILE A 72 -15.93 -19.29 6.78
C ILE A 72 -15.82 -20.50 5.83
N SER A 73 -14.62 -20.78 5.31
CA SER A 73 -14.37 -21.94 4.45
C SER A 73 -14.75 -23.24 5.15
N TYR A 74 -14.39 -23.40 6.42
CA TYR A 74 -14.73 -24.58 7.22
C TYR A 74 -16.24 -24.73 7.40
N LEU A 75 -16.95 -23.65 7.73
CA LEU A 75 -18.40 -23.67 7.89
C LEU A 75 -19.12 -23.98 6.58
N LEU A 76 -18.66 -23.42 5.45
CA LEU A 76 -19.22 -23.73 4.14
C LEU A 76 -19.08 -25.21 3.79
N VAL A 77 -17.87 -25.78 3.95
CA VAL A 77 -17.65 -27.21 3.71
C VAL A 77 -18.50 -28.06 4.65
N ARG A 78 -18.56 -27.70 5.93
CA ARG A 78 -19.20 -28.53 6.95
C ARG A 78 -20.72 -28.47 6.93
N PHE A 79 -21.32 -27.35 6.52
CA PHE A 79 -22.76 -27.11 6.62
C PHE A 79 -23.46 -26.90 5.27
N VAL A 80 -22.76 -26.50 4.21
CA VAL A 80 -23.39 -26.11 2.93
C VAL A 80 -23.11 -27.10 1.80
N ILE A 81 -22.01 -27.85 1.85
CA ILE A 81 -21.67 -28.82 0.79
C ILE A 81 -22.25 -30.20 1.14
N PRO A 82 -23.32 -30.67 0.47
CA PRO A 82 -23.71 -32.07 0.52
C PRO A 82 -22.66 -32.95 -0.17
N ASP A 83 -22.49 -34.20 0.29
CA ASP A 83 -21.44 -35.12 -0.15
C ASP A 83 -21.42 -35.32 -1.68
N ASP A 84 -22.56 -35.15 -2.33
CA ASP A 84 -22.83 -35.28 -3.76
C ASP A 84 -22.04 -34.28 -4.64
N TYR A 85 -21.61 -33.15 -4.08
CA TYR A 85 -20.83 -32.15 -4.83
C TYR A 85 -19.38 -32.58 -5.06
N PHE A 86 -18.82 -33.39 -4.15
CA PHE A 86 -17.45 -33.89 -4.31
C PHE A 86 -17.36 -35.01 -5.34
N THR A 87 -18.43 -35.79 -5.54
CA THR A 87 -18.48 -36.85 -6.56
C THR A 87 -18.46 -36.29 -7.98
N ASP A 88 -19.21 -35.22 -8.26
CA ASP A 88 -19.27 -34.60 -9.59
C ASP A 88 -17.93 -33.97 -10.02
N ILE A 89 -17.20 -33.33 -9.08
CA ILE A 89 -15.89 -32.74 -9.37
C ILE A 89 -14.85 -33.82 -9.67
N THR A 90 -14.93 -34.95 -8.95
CA THR A 90 -14.00 -36.07 -9.12
C THR A 90 -14.27 -36.78 -10.46
N GLU A 91 -15.52 -37.02 -10.83
CA GLU A 91 -15.85 -37.58 -12.15
C GLU A 91 -15.49 -36.64 -13.30
N THR A 92 -15.70 -35.34 -13.15
CA THR A 92 -15.35 -34.35 -14.17
C THR A 92 -13.83 -34.30 -14.39
N SER A 93 -13.02 -34.28 -13.33
CA SER A 93 -11.55 -34.26 -13.45
C SER A 93 -10.95 -35.56 -14.02
N ILE A 94 -11.56 -36.71 -13.75
CA ILE A 94 -11.16 -38.00 -14.34
C ILE A 94 -11.52 -38.05 -15.83
N THR A 95 -12.69 -37.53 -16.22
CA THR A 95 -13.14 -37.53 -17.62
C THR A 95 -12.31 -36.57 -18.49
N GLU A 96 -11.93 -35.42 -17.95
CA GLU A 96 -11.10 -34.43 -18.65
C GLU A 96 -9.67 -34.97 -18.88
N SER A 97 -9.07 -35.60 -17.87
CA SER A 97 -7.74 -36.23 -17.98
C SER A 97 -7.69 -37.42 -18.96
N MET A 98 -8.79 -38.17 -19.11
CA MET A 98 -8.91 -39.19 -20.15
C MET A 98 -9.09 -38.59 -21.56
N SER A 99 -9.72 -37.42 -21.68
CA SER A 99 -9.93 -36.74 -22.97
C SER A 99 -8.66 -36.07 -23.53
N GLU A 100 -7.78 -35.53 -22.66
CA GLU A 100 -6.51 -34.92 -23.07
C GLU A 100 -5.47 -35.96 -23.54
N SER A 101 -5.53 -37.16 -22.96
CA SER A 101 -4.69 -38.31 -23.34
C SER A 101 -5.07 -38.91 -24.70
N ALA A 102 -6.30 -38.68 -25.19
CA ALA A 102 -6.77 -39.18 -26.48
C ALA A 102 -6.41 -38.26 -27.67
N SER A 103 -6.12 -36.98 -27.42
CA SER A 103 -5.86 -35.98 -28.48
C SER A 103 -4.38 -35.85 -28.88
N SER A 104 -3.46 -36.52 -28.17
CA SER A 104 -2.01 -36.47 -28.42
C SER A 104 -1.46 -37.70 -29.17
N THR A 105 -2.33 -38.55 -29.73
CA THR A 105 -1.96 -39.74 -30.52
C THR A 105 -2.43 -39.68 -31.98
N THR A 106 -2.18 -38.56 -32.66
CA THR A 106 -2.26 -38.46 -34.14
C THR A 106 -1.07 -37.71 -34.69
#